data_AF-A0A7X8CW20-F1
#
_entry.id   AF-A0A7X8CW20-F1
#
_cell.length_a   1.000
_cell.length_b   1.000
_cell.length_c   1.000
_cell.angle_alpha   90.00
_cell.angle_beta   90.00
_cell.angle_gamma   90.00
#
_symmetry.space_group_name_H-M   'P 1'
#
loop_
_entity.id
_entity.type
_entity.pdbx_description
1 polymer ?
#
loop_
_entity_poly.entity_id
_entity_poly.type
_entity_poly.pdbx_seq_one_letter_code
_entity_poly.pdbx_strand_id
1 'polypeptide(L)' 'MNPSPSVLDRIPAGIFLADGGLSVRYWNPCMEDWTGIPVAEIRDRPLDSFFPAFREPGLRI' A
#
# COMPACT_ATOMS: atom_id res chain seq x y z
N MET A 1 -3.20 18.66 -1.18
CA MET A 1 -3.75 18.31 0.15
C MET A 1 -3.81 16.79 0.18
N ASN A 2 -3.02 16.13 1.04
CA ASN A 2 -3.13 14.67 1.17
C ASN A 2 -4.50 14.36 1.79
N PRO A 3 -5.28 13.42 1.24
CA PRO A 3 -6.57 13.06 1.82
C PRO A 3 -6.38 12.63 3.27
N SER A 4 -7.31 13.02 4.15
CA SER A 4 -7.28 12.52 5.52
C SER A 4 -7.43 10.99 5.47
N PRO A 5 -6.63 10.24 6.24
CA PRO A 5 -6.69 8.77 6.26
C PRO A 5 -8.12 8.23 6.40
N SER A 6 -8.96 8.93 7.17
CA SER A 6 -10.38 8.62 7.39
C SER A 6 -11.27 8.56 6.15
N VAL A 7 -10.93 9.24 5.06
CA VAL A 7 -11.69 9.14 3.79
C VAL A 7 -11.26 7.90 3.03
N LEU A 8 -9.94 7.66 2.93
CA LEU A 8 -9.38 6.51 2.23
C LEU A 8 -9.75 5.18 2.92
N ASP A 9 -9.90 5.19 4.24
CA ASP A 9 -10.31 4.02 5.03
C ASP A 9 -11.74 3.56 4.73
N ARG A 10 -12.58 4.44 4.14
CA ARG A 10 -13.99 4.17 3.85
C ARG A 10 -14.26 3.81 2.39
N ILE A 11 -13.25 3.87 1.54
CA ILE A 11 -13.39 3.53 0.12
C ILE A 11 -13.30 2.00 -0.01
N PRO A 12 -14.27 1.32 -0.65
CA PRO A 12 -14.26 -0.13 -0.84
C PRO A 12 -13.30 -0.54 -1.98
N ALA A 13 -12.07 -0.05 -1.92
CA ALA A 13 -11.00 -0.37 -2.84
C ALA A 13 -9.71 -0.53 -2.04
N GLY A 14 -8.85 -1.45 -2.46
CA GLY A 14 -7.50 -1.55 -1.92
C GLY A 14 -6.69 -0.29 -2.28
N ILE A 15 -6.34 0.50 -1.28
CA ILE A 15 -5.57 1.74 -1.44
C ILE A 15 -4.30 1.63 -0.59
N PHE A 16 -3.17 1.92 -1.22
CA PHE A 16 -1.91 2.15 -0.53
C PHE A 16 -1.25 3.41 -1.08
N LEU A 17 -0.35 4.00 -0.29
CA LEU A 17 0.55 5.06 -0.74
C LEU A 17 1.98 4.59 -0.49
N ALA A 18 2.85 4.77 -1.46
CA ALA A 18 4.28 4.54 -1.33
C ALA A 18 5.05 5.83 -1.65
N ASP A 19 6.24 5.98 -1.07
CA ASP A 19 7.16 7.05 -1.46
C ASP A 19 7.97 6.69 -2.72
N GLY A 20 8.87 7.58 -3.13
CA GLY A 20 9.72 7.37 -4.32
C GLY A 20 10.68 6.19 -4.21
N GLY A 21 10.89 5.63 -3.01
CA GLY A 21 11.65 4.42 -2.77
C GLY A 21 10.78 3.16 -2.63
N LEU A 22 9.50 3.25 -3.03
CA LEU A 22 8.49 2.19 -2.87
C LEU A 22 8.22 1.79 -1.41
N SER A 23 8.61 2.59 -0.43
CA SER A 23 8.29 2.30 0.97
C SER A 23 6.85 2.68 1.27
N VAL A 24 6.09 1.75 1.85
CA VAL A 24 4.66 1.93 2.12
C VAL A 24 4.44 2.94 3.24
N ARG A 25 3.71 4.03 2.95
CA ARG A 25 3.37 5.10 3.90
C ARG A 25 1.94 5.01 4.41
N TYR A 26 1.06 4.37 3.65
CA TYR A 26 -0.35 4.18 3.98
C TYR A 26 -0.84 2.87 3.40
N TRP A 27 -1.72 2.20 4.13
CA TRP A 27 -2.34 0.92 3.81
C TRP A 27 -3.75 0.95 4.39
N ASN A 28 -4.78 0.95 3.55
CA ASN A 28 -6.15 1.02 4.05
C ASN A 28 -6.66 -0.35 4.52
N PRO A 29 -7.77 -0.40 5.30
CA PRO A 29 -8.32 -1.65 5.79
C PRO A 29 -8.63 -2.66 4.68
N CYS A 30 -9.13 -2.21 3.52
CA CYS A 30 -9.37 -3.12 2.40
C CYS A 30 -8.10 -3.83 1.90
N MET A 31 -6.94 -3.18 1.91
CA MET A 31 -5.68 -3.86 1.56
C MET A 31 -5.32 -4.93 2.61
N GLU A 32 -5.54 -4.65 3.89
CA GLU A 32 -5.37 -5.62 4.98
C GLU A 32 -6.29 -6.83 4.78
N ASP A 33 -7.57 -6.59 4.52
CA ASP A 33 -8.57 -7.64 4.30
C ASP A 33 -8.28 -8.49 3.05
N TRP A 34 -7.86 -7.86 1.94
CA TRP A 34 -7.68 -8.56 0.67
C TRP A 34 -6.37 -9.34 0.57
N THR A 35 -5.30 -8.80 1.16
CA THR A 35 -3.97 -9.40 1.08
C THR A 35 -3.63 -10.26 2.30
N GLY A 36 -4.35 -10.05 3.41
CA GLY A 36 -4.05 -10.66 4.70
C GLY A 36 -2.80 -10.09 5.38
N ILE A 37 -2.19 -9.03 4.85
CA ILE A 37 -0.98 -8.42 5.40
C ILE A 37 -1.36 -7.28 6.33
N PRO A 38 -1.03 -7.35 7.64
CA PRO A 38 -1.28 -6.28 8.57
C PRO A 38 -0.50 -5.00 8.23
N VAL A 39 -1.11 -3.83 8.42
CA VAL A 39 -0.45 -2.52 8.21
C VAL A 39 0.81 -2.40 9.04
N ALA A 40 0.81 -2.95 10.26
CA ALA A 40 1.97 -2.96 11.15
C ALA A 40 3.16 -3.74 10.58
N GLU A 41 2.92 -4.72 9.70
CA GLU A 41 3.97 -5.53 9.11
C GLU A 41 4.55 -4.91 7.84
N ILE A 42 3.76 -4.13 7.10
CA ILE A 42 4.16 -3.57 5.79
C ILE A 42 4.52 -2.09 5.83
N ARG A 43 4.02 -1.34 6.81
CA ARG A 43 4.31 0.10 6.95
C ARG A 43 5.81 0.36 7.08
N ASP A 44 6.27 1.41 6.39
CA ASP A 44 7.66 1.83 6.30
C ASP A 44 8.61 0.76 5.70
N ARG A 45 8.05 -0.28 5.04
CA ARG A 45 8.82 -1.30 4.33
C ARG A 45 8.66 -1.17 2.82
N PRO A 46 9.65 -1.64 2.04
CA PRO A 46 9.54 -1.68 0.58
C PRO A 46 8.40 -2.61 0.13
N LEU A 47 7.49 -2.08 -0.68
CA LEU A 47 6.33 -2.81 -1.21
C LEU A 47 6.76 -4.06 -2.00
N ASP A 48 7.85 -3.95 -2.73
CA ASP A 48 8.43 -4.99 -3.58
C ASP A 48 9.01 -6.19 -2.81
N SER A 49 9.14 -6.08 -1.48
CA SER A 49 9.54 -7.19 -0.60
C SER A 49 8.38 -8.13 -0.28
N PHE A 50 7.14 -7.63 -0.38
CA PHE A 50 5.91 -8.41 -0.21
C PHE A 50 5.29 -8.78 -1.56
N PHE A 51 5.44 -7.90 -2.55
CA PHE A 51 4.89 -8.06 -3.89
C PHE A 51 6.01 -7.92 -4.94
N PRO A 52 6.76 -9.01 -5.24
CA PRO A 52 7.91 -8.96 -6.14
C PRO A 52 7.61 -8.43 -7.55
N ALA A 53 6.35 -8.51 -7.99
CA ALA A 53 5.89 -8.00 -9.28
C ALA A 53 6.22 -6.52 -9.50
N PHE A 54 6.34 -5.70 -8.44
CA PHE A 54 6.73 -4.29 -8.56
C PHE A 54 8.19 -4.07 -8.97
N ARG A 55 9.01 -5.14 -9.10
CA ARG A 55 10.34 -5.08 -9.70
C ARG A 55 10.34 -5.34 -11.21
N GLU A 56 9.21 -5.78 -11.77
CA GLU A 56 9.15 -6.19 -13.17
C GLU A 56 9.16 -4.96 -14.10
N PRO A 57 9.98 -4.92 -15.17
CA PRO A 57 10.16 -3.75 -16.05
C PRO A 57 8.91 -3.21 -16.78
N GLY A 58 7.73 -3.80 -16.60
CA GLY A 58 6.48 -3.39 -17.22
C GLY A 58 5.40 -2.89 -16.26
N LEU A 59 5.54 -3.14 -14.95
CA LEU A 59 4.55 -2.73 -13.96
C LEU A 59 4.94 -1.36 -13.39
N ARG A 60 4.11 -0.34 -13.66
CA ARG A 60 4.27 1.02 -13.14
C ARG A 60 3.00 1.41 -12.38
N ILE A 61 3.19 1.90 -11.16
CA ILE A 61 2.16 2.43 -10.26
C ILE A 61 2.24 3.94 -10.19
#